data_AF-A0A4V3BU53-F1
#
_entry.id   AF-A0A4V3BU53-F1
#
_cell.length_a   1.000
_cell.length_b   1.000
_cell.length_c   1.000
_cell.angle_alpha   90.00
_cell.angle_beta   90.00
_cell.angle_gamma   90.00
#
_symmetry.space_group_name_H-M   'P 1'
#
loop_
_entity.id
_entity.type
_entity.pdbx_description
1 polymer ?
#
loop_
_entity_poly.entity_id
_entity_poly.type
_entity_poly.pdbx_seq_one_letter_code
_entity_poly.pdbx_strand_id
1 'polypeptide(L)'
;MITAIRDVRKAKGLTLEDVAKRCVPPTTAQTVGRLETGTRTVSVKWLNRIADALGVEAADLVRLPDQAELAVAAVLDNGEAHAPRRPAMVVAPRVEPEMVAVTVTGSSGDYRAGDELWCRRLLPQDFATALNRDVLVPRAVGRFAFGRLIGLEADRLQLLPTGAGQRQIVVTDPAWIAMTVRLVRSL
;
A
#
# COMPACT_ATOMS: atom_id res chain seq x y z
N MET A 1 0.55 -8.87 -20.84
CA MET A 1 1.40 -7.80 -20.26
C MET A 1 1.01 -6.51 -20.93
N ILE A 2 0.21 -5.67 -20.27
CA ILE A 2 -0.19 -4.37 -20.80
C ILE A 2 0.96 -3.41 -20.47
N THR A 3 1.71 -2.96 -21.47
CA THR A 3 2.85 -2.05 -21.23
C THR A 3 2.33 -0.62 -21.06
N ALA A 4 2.89 0.15 -20.11
CA ALA A 4 2.55 1.56 -19.93
C ALA A 4 3.28 2.49 -20.94
N ILE A 5 4.05 1.90 -21.87
CA ILE A 5 4.90 2.58 -22.85
C ILE A 5 4.12 3.65 -23.62
N ARG A 6 2.90 3.33 -24.10
CA ARG A 6 2.07 4.26 -24.86
C ARG A 6 1.68 5.49 -24.04
N ASP A 7 1.32 5.28 -22.78
CA ASP A 7 0.84 6.35 -21.89
C ASP A 7 2.01 7.28 -21.53
N VAL A 8 3.15 6.71 -21.16
CA VAL A 8 4.37 7.46 -20.83
C VAL A 8 4.87 8.25 -22.04
N ARG A 9 4.90 7.65 -23.22
CA ARG A 9 5.30 8.34 -24.45
C ARG A 9 4.40 9.54 -24.76
N LYS A 10 3.08 9.35 -24.68
CA LYS A 10 2.11 10.43 -24.91
C LYS A 10 2.24 11.55 -23.88
N ALA A 11 2.45 11.23 -22.62
CA ALA A 11 2.67 12.22 -21.57
C ALA A 11 3.93 13.07 -21.83
N LYS A 12 4.96 12.48 -22.44
CA LYS A 12 6.19 13.19 -22.86
C LYS A 12 6.07 13.88 -24.22
N GLY A 13 4.91 13.83 -24.88
CA GLY A 13 4.67 14.48 -26.18
C GLY A 13 5.49 13.88 -27.33
N LEU A 14 5.98 12.65 -27.20
CA LEU A 14 6.87 12.04 -28.19
C LEU A 14 6.08 11.21 -29.23
N THR A 15 6.52 11.25 -30.48
CA THR A 15 6.00 10.33 -31.52
C THR A 15 6.67 8.95 -31.39
N LEU A 16 6.10 7.94 -32.07
CA LEU A 16 6.75 6.62 -32.16
C LEU A 16 8.13 6.70 -32.82
N GLU A 17 8.30 7.62 -33.77
CA GLU A 17 9.55 7.85 -34.47
C GLU A 17 10.60 8.49 -33.55
N ASP A 18 10.19 9.44 -32.70
CA ASP A 18 11.10 10.08 -31.74
C ASP A 18 11.68 9.08 -30.75
N VAL A 19 10.82 8.19 -30.21
CA VAL A 19 11.27 7.13 -29.30
C VAL A 19 12.19 6.16 -30.03
N ALA A 20 11.85 5.78 -31.27
CA ALA A 20 12.66 4.87 -32.06
C ALA A 20 14.08 5.41 -32.35
N LYS A 21 14.21 6.72 -32.60
CA LYS A 21 15.49 7.42 -32.77
C LYS A 21 16.30 7.53 -31.47
N ARG A 22 15.62 7.67 -30.32
CA ARG A 22 16.25 7.76 -29.00
C ARG A 22 16.73 6.43 -28.45
N CYS A 23 16.22 5.30 -28.95
CA CYS A 23 16.70 3.98 -28.56
C CYS A 23 18.17 3.76 -28.94
N VAL A 24 18.90 3.01 -28.10
CA VAL A 24 20.27 2.55 -28.40
C VAL A 24 20.34 1.02 -28.40
N PRO A 25 20.65 0.36 -29.53
CA PRO A 25 20.75 0.94 -30.87
C PRO A 25 19.39 1.48 -31.38
N PRO A 26 19.39 2.42 -32.35
CA PRO A 26 18.17 2.96 -32.95
C PRO A 26 17.29 1.85 -33.54
N THR A 27 15.98 2.04 -33.48
CA THR A 27 15.00 1.09 -34.02
C THR A 27 13.97 1.77 -34.92
N THR A 28 12.89 1.07 -35.28
CA THR A 28 11.83 1.59 -36.14
C THR A 28 10.57 1.92 -35.33
N ALA A 29 9.82 2.94 -35.77
CA ALA A 29 8.53 3.31 -35.19
C ALA A 29 7.54 2.12 -35.16
N GLN A 30 7.59 1.24 -36.17
CA GLN A 30 6.81 0.01 -36.22
C GLN A 30 7.18 -0.98 -35.10
N THR A 31 8.47 -1.06 -34.73
CA THR A 31 8.92 -1.90 -33.61
C THR A 31 8.40 -1.33 -32.29
N VAL A 32 8.54 -0.02 -32.06
CA VAL A 32 7.98 0.65 -30.88
C VAL A 32 6.45 0.45 -30.81
N GLY A 33 5.75 0.63 -31.92
CA GLY A 33 4.30 0.42 -32.00
C GLY A 33 3.88 -1.00 -31.62
N ARG A 34 4.62 -2.03 -32.06
CA ARG A 34 4.36 -3.42 -31.64
C ARG A 34 4.57 -3.65 -30.15
N LEU A 35 5.56 -3.00 -29.54
CA LEU A 35 5.81 -3.06 -28.09
C LEU A 35 4.70 -2.36 -27.29
N GLU A 36 4.11 -1.28 -27.84
CA GLU A 36 2.96 -0.60 -27.25
C GLU A 36 1.66 -1.40 -27.35
N THR A 37 1.44 -2.12 -28.45
CA THR A 37 0.22 -2.92 -28.65
C THR A 37 0.30 -4.32 -28.02
N GLY A 38 1.44 -4.69 -27.43
CA GLY A 38 1.58 -5.94 -26.66
C GLY A 38 1.47 -7.23 -27.48
N THR A 39 1.68 -7.19 -28.80
CA THR A 39 1.59 -8.36 -29.69
C THR A 39 2.78 -9.32 -29.57
N ARG A 40 3.77 -9.00 -28.72
CA ARG A 40 4.89 -9.86 -28.32
C ARG A 40 5.27 -9.62 -26.85
N THR A 41 5.75 -10.65 -26.17
CA THR A 41 6.39 -10.55 -24.86
C THR A 41 7.66 -9.68 -24.97
N VAL A 42 7.67 -8.56 -24.25
CA VAL A 42 8.84 -7.67 -24.15
C VAL A 42 9.90 -8.36 -23.30
N SER A 43 11.12 -8.47 -23.83
CA SER A 43 12.26 -8.89 -23.02
C SER A 43 12.69 -7.76 -22.07
N VAL A 44 13.27 -8.10 -20.92
CA VAL A 44 13.82 -7.11 -19.97
C VAL A 44 14.80 -6.16 -20.65
N LYS A 45 15.61 -6.67 -21.58
CA LYS A 45 16.55 -5.86 -22.38
C LYS A 45 15.83 -4.80 -23.23
N TRP A 46 14.67 -5.12 -23.81
CA TRP A 46 13.88 -4.17 -24.58
C TRP A 46 13.16 -3.16 -23.68
N LEU A 47 12.69 -3.61 -22.51
CA LEU A 47 12.05 -2.74 -21.52
C LEU A 47 13.02 -1.64 -21.06
N ASN A 48 14.23 -2.02 -20.64
CA ASN A 48 15.26 -1.07 -20.21
C ASN A 48 15.62 -0.10 -21.33
N ARG A 49 15.79 -0.59 -22.57
CA ARG A 49 16.09 0.29 -23.71
C ARG A 49 15.00 1.34 -23.97
N ILE A 50 13.73 0.95 -23.83
CA ILE A 50 12.60 1.88 -24.02
C ILE A 50 12.49 2.84 -22.83
N ALA A 51 12.79 2.37 -21.62
CA ALA A 51 12.88 3.20 -20.41
C ALA A 51 13.93 4.30 -20.58
N ASP A 52 15.12 3.94 -21.04
CA ASP A 52 16.20 4.89 -21.36
C ASP A 52 15.77 5.89 -22.43
N ALA A 53 15.16 5.43 -23.53
CA ALA A 53 14.70 6.29 -24.62
C ALA A 53 13.60 7.27 -24.19
N LEU A 54 12.78 6.89 -23.21
CA LEU A 54 11.75 7.71 -22.60
C LEU A 54 12.27 8.52 -21.41
N GLY A 55 13.44 8.23 -20.86
CA GLY A 55 13.98 8.84 -19.64
C GLY A 55 13.08 8.57 -18.43
N VAL A 56 12.76 7.31 -18.18
CA VAL A 56 12.00 6.81 -17.01
C VAL A 56 12.64 5.51 -16.51
N GLU A 57 12.26 5.03 -15.33
CA GLU A 57 12.70 3.73 -14.84
C GLU A 57 11.93 2.60 -15.53
N ALA A 58 12.57 1.43 -15.71
CA ALA A 58 11.92 0.29 -16.36
C ALA A 58 10.65 -0.18 -15.64
N ALA A 59 10.60 0.01 -14.31
CA ALA A 59 9.42 -0.29 -13.48
C ALA A 59 8.20 0.55 -13.89
N ASP A 60 8.39 1.80 -14.32
CA ASP A 60 7.31 2.70 -14.74
C ASP A 60 6.62 2.24 -16.03
N LEU A 61 7.30 1.40 -16.82
CA LEU A 61 6.80 0.89 -18.10
C LEU A 61 6.02 -0.43 -17.98
N VAL A 62 6.08 -1.07 -16.82
CA VAL A 62 5.38 -2.33 -16.55
C VAL A 62 4.13 -2.02 -15.74
N ARG A 63 2.94 -2.20 -16.33
CA ARG A 63 1.76 -2.38 -15.49
C ARG A 63 1.88 -3.77 -14.87
N LEU A 64 2.34 -3.82 -13.62
CA LEU A 64 2.28 -5.02 -12.80
C LEU A 64 0.81 -5.49 -12.80
N PRO A 65 0.52 -6.74 -13.18
CA PRO A 65 -0.85 -7.24 -13.30
C PRO A 65 -1.63 -7.27 -11.97
N ASP A 66 -0.97 -7.05 -10.83
CA ASP A 66 -1.60 -7.07 -9.51
C ASP A 66 -2.25 -5.74 -9.12
N GLN A 67 -3.06 -5.20 -10.01
CA GLN A 67 -4.15 -4.29 -9.62
C GLN A 67 -5.44 -5.01 -9.91
N ALA A 68 -5.75 -6.00 -9.06
CA ALA A 68 -7.10 -6.54 -8.99
C ALA A 68 -8.01 -5.41 -8.48
N GLU A 69 -8.62 -4.70 -9.43
CA GLU A 69 -9.68 -3.75 -9.18
C GLU A 69 -11.00 -4.53 -9.09
N LEU A 70 -11.64 -4.47 -7.92
CA LEU A 70 -12.94 -5.11 -7.70
C LEU A 70 -14.03 -4.09 -7.95
N ALA A 71 -14.87 -4.33 -8.95
CA ALA A 71 -16.01 -3.47 -9.23
C ALA A 71 -16.99 -3.48 -8.05
N VAL A 72 -17.42 -2.30 -7.61
CA VAL A 72 -18.41 -2.15 -6.54
C VAL A 72 -19.79 -2.42 -7.12
N ALA A 73 -20.37 -3.58 -6.78
CA ALA A 73 -21.72 -3.94 -7.22
C ALA A 73 -22.81 -3.22 -6.41
N ALA A 74 -22.59 -2.97 -5.11
CA ALA A 74 -23.55 -2.36 -4.21
C ALA A 74 -22.87 -1.62 -3.04
N VAL A 75 -23.59 -0.70 -2.42
CA VAL A 75 -23.25 0.01 -1.19
C VAL A 75 -24.31 -0.33 -0.15
N LEU A 76 -23.87 -0.70 1.06
CA LEU A 76 -24.77 -0.93 2.20
C LEU A 76 -24.85 0.34 3.04
N ASP A 77 -26.07 0.80 3.33
CA ASP A 77 -26.35 1.93 4.22
C ASP A 77 -27.61 1.64 5.03
N ASN A 78 -27.57 1.89 6.34
CA ASN A 78 -28.67 1.64 7.29
C ASN A 78 -29.37 0.26 7.16
N GLY A 79 -28.63 -0.77 6.73
CA GLY A 79 -29.15 -2.13 6.55
C GLY A 79 -29.73 -2.44 5.17
N GLU A 80 -29.77 -1.48 4.25
CA GLU A 80 -30.23 -1.68 2.88
C GLU A 80 -29.05 -1.68 1.89
N ALA A 81 -29.16 -2.48 0.82
CA ALA A 81 -28.17 -2.55 -0.25
C ALA A 81 -28.67 -1.84 -1.52
N HIS A 82 -27.89 -0.90 -2.04
CA HIS A 82 -28.25 -0.10 -3.21
C HIS A 82 -27.10 -0.02 -4.21
N ALA A 83 -27.41 0.17 -5.50
CA ALA A 83 -26.38 0.38 -6.52
C ALA A 83 -25.63 1.71 -6.29
N PRO A 84 -24.31 1.77 -6.57
CA PRO A 84 -23.56 3.01 -6.41
C PRO A 84 -24.03 4.08 -7.41
N ARG A 85 -24.12 5.35 -6.96
CA ARG A 85 -24.58 6.49 -7.79
C ARG A 85 -23.68 6.78 -8.99
N ARG A 86 -22.42 6.33 -8.94
CA ARG A 86 -21.41 6.43 -10.00
C ARG A 86 -20.60 5.13 -10.02
N PRO A 87 -20.05 4.71 -11.17
CA PRO A 87 -19.12 3.58 -11.21
C PRO A 87 -18.01 3.73 -10.17
N ALA A 88 -17.78 2.68 -9.39
CA ALA A 88 -16.81 2.67 -8.30
C ALA A 88 -16.06 1.33 -8.28
N MET A 89 -14.83 1.35 -7.77
CA MET A 89 -13.95 0.19 -7.66
C MET A 89 -13.21 0.22 -6.33
N VAL A 90 -12.91 -0.96 -5.80
CA VAL A 90 -12.04 -1.15 -4.63
C VAL A 90 -10.72 -1.73 -5.10
N VAL A 91 -9.62 -1.15 -4.62
CA VAL A 91 -8.27 -1.63 -4.92
C VAL A 91 -7.83 -2.59 -3.81
N ALA A 92 -7.25 -3.72 -4.21
CA ALA A 92 -6.67 -4.67 -3.27
C ALA A 92 -5.63 -4.00 -2.34
N PRO A 93 -5.69 -4.24 -1.02
CA PRO A 93 -4.65 -3.86 -0.06
C PRO A 93 -3.24 -4.26 -0.51
N ARG A 94 -2.29 -3.32 -0.46
CA ARG A 94 -0.86 -3.58 -0.70
C ARG A 94 -0.06 -3.47 0.60
N VAL A 95 0.99 -4.29 0.71
CA VAL A 95 1.99 -4.18 1.76
C VAL A 95 2.94 -3.04 1.41
N GLU A 96 2.99 -2.02 2.27
CA GLU A 96 3.97 -0.92 2.17
C GLU A 96 5.29 -1.34 2.85
N PRO A 97 6.43 -0.72 2.50
CA PRO A 97 7.67 -0.90 3.25
C PRO A 97 7.47 -0.65 4.75
N GLU A 98 8.20 -1.39 5.58
CA GLU A 98 8.17 -1.27 7.05
C GLU A 98 6.81 -1.62 7.71
N MET A 99 5.86 -2.20 6.96
CA MET A 99 4.67 -2.77 7.58
C MET A 99 4.99 -4.01 8.41
N VAL A 100 4.26 -4.15 9.51
CA VAL A 100 4.26 -5.35 10.37
C VAL A 100 2.83 -5.82 10.59
N ALA A 101 2.64 -7.11 10.86
CA ALA A 101 1.34 -7.70 11.10
C ALA A 101 1.17 -8.08 12.59
N VAL A 102 -0.05 -7.95 13.10
CA VAL A 102 -0.49 -8.51 14.39
C VAL A 102 -1.65 -9.46 14.11
N THR A 103 -1.55 -10.70 14.58
CA THR A 103 -2.66 -11.67 14.50
C THR A 103 -3.44 -11.66 15.80
N VAL A 104 -4.77 -11.71 15.70
CA VAL A 104 -5.67 -11.68 16.85
C VAL A 104 -6.20 -13.09 17.10
N THR A 105 -5.88 -13.67 18.26
CA THR A 105 -6.35 -15.00 18.65
C THR A 105 -7.50 -14.97 19.64
N GLY A 106 -7.63 -13.89 20.41
CA GLY A 106 -8.73 -13.65 21.34
C GLY A 106 -9.44 -12.35 21.02
N SER A 107 -10.78 -12.39 20.97
CA SER A 107 -11.60 -11.21 20.68
C SER A 107 -11.51 -10.18 21.81
N SER A 108 -11.29 -8.91 21.46
CA SER A 108 -11.20 -7.80 22.39
C SER A 108 -11.53 -6.48 21.70
N GLY A 109 -12.47 -5.71 22.25
CA GLY A 109 -12.96 -4.48 21.63
C GLY A 109 -13.56 -4.77 20.26
N ASP A 110 -13.08 -4.03 19.24
CA ASP A 110 -13.54 -4.18 17.85
C ASP A 110 -12.90 -5.37 17.11
N TYR A 111 -11.86 -5.97 17.70
CA TYR A 111 -11.07 -7.05 17.12
C TYR A 111 -11.64 -8.43 17.49
N ARG A 112 -11.70 -9.33 16.51
CA ARG A 112 -12.19 -10.71 16.65
C ARG A 112 -11.06 -11.70 16.43
N ALA A 113 -11.19 -12.88 17.03
CA ALA A 113 -10.29 -14.00 16.76
C ALA A 113 -10.27 -14.32 15.25
N GLY A 114 -9.07 -14.46 14.68
CA GLY A 114 -8.83 -14.62 13.25
C GLY A 114 -8.52 -13.32 12.51
N ASP A 115 -8.61 -12.15 13.14
CA ASP A 115 -8.24 -10.89 12.49
C ASP A 115 -6.73 -10.79 12.26
N GLU A 116 -6.36 -10.19 11.13
CA GLU A 116 -5.02 -9.74 10.83
C GLU A 116 -4.99 -8.21 10.81
N LEU A 117 -4.18 -7.61 11.68
CA LEU A 117 -3.99 -6.16 11.73
C LEU A 117 -2.71 -5.80 10.99
N TRP A 118 -2.86 -5.03 9.93
CA TRP A 118 -1.73 -4.50 9.17
C TRP A 118 -1.37 -3.14 9.76
N CYS A 119 -0.12 -3.03 10.19
CA CYS A 119 0.35 -1.88 10.93
C CYS A 119 1.52 -1.23 10.22
N ARG A 120 1.54 0.10 10.18
CA ARG A 120 2.68 0.87 9.70
C ARG A 120 3.63 1.12 10.88
N ARG A 121 4.91 0.77 10.71
CA ARG A 121 5.93 1.10 11.71
C ARG A 121 6.24 2.59 11.67
N LEU A 122 6.36 3.19 12.84
CA LEU A 122 6.69 4.60 13.05
C LEU A 122 7.92 4.68 13.95
N LEU A 123 8.76 5.68 13.68
CA LEU A 123 9.90 6.05 14.51
C LEU A 123 9.49 7.15 15.50
N PRO A 124 10.29 7.41 16.56
CA PRO A 124 9.94 8.35 17.62
C PRO A 124 9.49 9.74 17.13
N GLN A 125 10.11 10.25 16.07
CA GLN A 125 9.73 11.55 15.49
C GLN A 125 8.28 11.60 14.95
N ASP A 126 7.69 10.44 14.64
CA ASP A 126 6.38 10.33 14.00
C ASP A 126 5.28 9.84 14.96
N PHE A 127 5.59 9.57 16.23
CA PHE A 127 4.62 9.01 17.18
C PHE A 127 3.37 9.88 17.37
N ALA A 128 3.50 11.20 17.25
CA ALA A 128 2.37 12.12 17.35
C ALA A 128 1.27 11.85 16.30
N THR A 129 1.64 11.30 15.14
CA THR A 129 0.68 10.95 14.07
C THR A 129 -0.24 9.79 14.45
N ALA A 130 0.14 8.99 15.46
CA ALA A 130 -0.62 7.85 15.95
C ALA A 130 -1.52 8.18 17.15
N LEU A 131 -1.63 9.46 17.57
CA LEU A 131 -2.57 9.86 18.61
C LEU A 131 -4.00 9.44 18.25
N ASN A 132 -4.70 8.87 19.23
CA ASN A 132 -6.04 8.30 19.11
C ASN A 132 -6.14 7.12 18.12
N ARG A 133 -5.02 6.50 17.75
CA ARG A 133 -4.97 5.27 16.96
C ARG A 133 -4.53 4.10 17.82
N ASP A 134 -4.93 2.91 17.41
CA ASP A 134 -4.49 1.68 18.05
C ASP A 134 -3.07 1.35 17.56
N VAL A 135 -2.18 1.05 18.50
CA VAL A 135 -0.75 0.87 18.26
C VAL A 135 -0.24 -0.35 19.00
N LEU A 136 0.70 -1.06 18.37
CA LEU A 136 1.57 -2.04 19.00
C LEU A 136 2.85 -1.33 19.43
N VAL A 137 3.26 -1.53 20.69
CA VAL A 137 4.46 -0.92 21.26
C VAL A 137 5.35 -2.02 21.85
N PRO A 138 6.62 -2.12 21.43
CA PRO A 138 7.56 -3.07 22.01
C PRO A 138 7.86 -2.71 23.47
N ARG A 139 8.06 -3.75 24.28
CA ARG A 139 8.48 -3.69 25.68
C ARG A 139 9.73 -4.55 25.86
N ALA A 140 10.35 -4.44 27.04
CA ALA A 140 11.49 -5.25 27.40
C ALA A 140 11.23 -6.76 27.23
N VAL A 141 12.29 -7.50 26.86
CA VAL A 141 12.30 -8.97 26.77
C VAL A 141 11.27 -9.51 25.76
N GLY A 142 11.16 -8.87 24.59
CA GLY A 142 10.33 -9.33 23.47
C GLY A 142 8.81 -9.27 23.74
N ARG A 143 8.39 -8.54 24.76
CA ARG A 143 6.97 -8.32 25.08
C ARG A 143 6.42 -7.16 24.26
N PHE A 144 5.10 -7.09 24.16
CA PHE A 144 4.42 -5.98 23.51
C PHE A 144 3.25 -5.48 24.37
N ALA A 145 2.93 -4.20 24.24
CA ALA A 145 1.64 -3.65 24.63
C ALA A 145 0.86 -3.31 23.37
N PHE A 146 -0.46 -3.50 23.40
CA PHE A 146 -1.35 -3.12 22.32
C PHE A 146 -2.54 -2.35 22.89
N GLY A 147 -2.88 -1.23 22.26
CA GLY A 147 -3.97 -0.37 22.72
C GLY A 147 -4.00 0.96 21.99
N ARG A 148 -5.00 1.79 22.30
CA ARG A 148 -5.13 3.14 21.76
C ARG A 148 -4.09 4.06 22.40
N LEU A 149 -3.26 4.71 21.58
CA LEU A 149 -2.37 5.76 22.04
C LEU A 149 -3.20 6.99 22.40
N ILE A 150 -3.26 7.34 23.69
CA ILE A 150 -4.08 8.44 24.21
C ILE A 150 -3.26 9.64 24.67
N GLY A 151 -1.94 9.48 24.80
CA GLY A 151 -1.06 10.55 25.25
C GLY A 151 0.41 10.30 24.94
N LEU A 152 1.14 11.39 24.73
CA LEU A 152 2.59 11.43 24.60
C LEU A 152 3.10 12.48 25.59
N GLU A 153 4.03 12.10 26.46
CA GLU A 153 4.67 12.98 27.43
C GLU A 153 6.18 12.76 27.39
N ALA A 154 6.92 13.66 26.72
CA ALA A 154 8.37 13.53 26.53
C ALA A 154 8.75 12.15 25.95
N ASP A 155 9.28 11.26 26.78
CA ASP A 155 9.71 9.90 26.46
C ASP A 155 8.64 8.83 26.78
N ARG A 156 7.47 9.21 27.29
CA ARG A 156 6.41 8.29 27.72
C ARG A 156 5.24 8.27 26.74
N LEU A 157 4.87 7.06 26.34
CA LEU A 157 3.63 6.77 25.63
C LEU A 157 2.58 6.23 26.58
N GLN A 158 1.36 6.75 26.46
CA GLN A 158 0.21 6.36 27.25
C GLN A 158 -0.78 5.60 26.37
N LEU A 159 -1.03 4.34 26.70
CA LEU A 159 -1.93 3.46 25.95
C LEU A 159 -3.13 3.07 26.81
N LEU A 160 -4.31 3.06 26.20
CA LEU A 160 -5.50 2.42 26.74
C LEU A 160 -5.73 1.08 26.02
N PRO A 161 -5.66 -0.07 26.71
CA PRO A 161 -5.95 -1.35 26.08
C PRO A 161 -7.37 -1.42 25.50
N THR A 162 -7.57 -2.27 24.50
CA THR A 162 -8.85 -2.37 23.76
C THR A 162 -9.95 -3.09 24.53
N GLY A 163 -9.59 -3.83 25.58
CA GLY A 163 -10.53 -4.52 26.45
C GLY A 163 -11.22 -3.59 27.44
N ALA A 164 -12.51 -3.83 27.71
CA ALA A 164 -13.27 -3.03 28.66
C ALA A 164 -12.68 -3.12 30.08
N GLY A 165 -12.64 -1.98 30.78
CA GLY A 165 -12.22 -1.90 32.19
C GLY A 165 -10.72 -2.11 32.44
N GLN A 166 -9.89 -2.17 31.38
CA GLN A 166 -8.45 -2.32 31.56
C GLN A 166 -7.78 -1.01 31.95
N ARG A 167 -6.72 -1.12 32.76
CA ARG A 167 -5.93 0.03 33.20
C ARG A 167 -5.03 0.52 32.07
N GLN A 168 -4.79 1.82 32.08
CA GLN A 168 -3.80 2.47 31.24
C GLN A 168 -2.41 1.82 31.40
N ILE A 169 -1.70 1.70 30.28
CA ILE A 169 -0.33 1.22 30.21
C ILE A 169 0.56 2.39 29.82
N VAL A 170 1.66 2.59 30.54
CA VAL A 170 2.69 3.56 30.19
C VAL A 170 3.92 2.80 29.70
N VAL A 171 4.44 3.20 28.54
CA VAL A 171 5.68 2.67 27.97
C VAL A 171 6.66 3.82 27.80
N THR A 172 7.87 3.66 28.33
CA THR A 172 8.94 4.67 28.26
C THR A 172 9.93 4.32 27.16
N ASP A 173 10.34 5.32 26.41
CA ASP A 173 11.36 5.32 25.36
C ASP A 173 11.29 4.13 24.39
N PRO A 174 10.14 3.87 23.75
CA PRO A 174 10.07 2.80 22.76
C PRO A 174 10.80 3.21 21.48
N ALA A 175 11.70 2.35 20.99
CA ALA A 175 12.46 2.59 19.77
C ALA A 175 11.61 2.69 18.48
N TRP A 176 10.39 2.14 18.51
CA TRP A 176 9.42 2.22 17.42
C TRP A 176 8.02 1.87 17.94
N ILE A 177 6.98 2.23 17.21
CA ILE A 177 5.61 1.72 17.39
C ILE A 177 5.06 1.23 16.06
N ALA A 178 4.04 0.40 16.07
CA ALA A 178 3.32 0.00 14.86
C ALA A 178 1.86 0.41 14.96
N MET A 179 1.48 1.42 14.19
CA MET A 179 0.12 1.96 14.15
C MET A 179 -0.76 1.10 13.24
N THR A 180 -1.88 0.62 13.76
CA THR A 180 -2.86 -0.14 12.97
C THR A 180 -3.48 0.75 11.90
N VAL A 181 -3.35 0.35 10.64
CA VAL A 181 -3.86 1.10 9.48
C VAL A 181 -4.92 0.34 8.69
N ARG A 182 -4.98 -0.99 8.82
CA ARG A 182 -5.96 -1.83 8.16
C ARG A 182 -6.23 -3.10 8.97
N LEU A 183 -7.49 -3.52 8.97
CA LEU A 183 -7.94 -4.81 9.50
C LEU A 183 -8.36 -5.68 8.32
N VAL A 184 -7.83 -6.89 8.26
CA VAL A 184 -8.24 -7.92 7.31
C VAL A 184 -8.92 -9.04 8.10
N ARG A 185 -10.15 -9.37 7.71
CA ARG A 185 -10.94 -10.44 8.30
C ARG A 185 -11.50 -11.28 7.18
N SER A 186 -11.08 -12.55 7.13
CA SER A 186 -11.75 -13.56 6.34
C SER A 186 -13.05 -13.94 7.04
N LEU A 187 -14.17 -13.86 6.33
CA LEU A 187 -15.52 -14.15 6.82
C LEU A 187 -16.00 -15.51 6.31
#